data_AF-R5FVY1-F1
#
_entry.id   AF-R5FVY1-F1
#
_cell.length_a   1.000
_cell.length_b   1.000
_cell.length_c   1.000
_cell.angle_alpha   90.00
_cell.angle_beta   90.00
_cell.angle_gamma   90.00
#
_symmetry.space_group_name_H-M   'P 1'
#
loop_
_entity.id
_entity.type
_entity.pdbx_description
1 polymer ?
#
loop_
_entity_poly.entity_id
_entity_poly.type
_entity_poly.pdbx_seq_one_letter_code
_entity_poly.pdbx_strand_id
1 'polypeptide(L)'
;MVVLYIIVGILGGMLGGMGMGGGTLLVPMSVYLLSMEQKTAQFLNLAAFLPMGAVALSCHAANGLTDFKKAAALTLSGIAAAILGSALQKSISADNLTKCFGLFLAAIGALTIFQKK
;
A
#
# COMPACT_ATOMS: atom_id res chain seq x y z
N MET A 1 1.89 10.42 -21.92
CA MET A 1 2.42 10.45 -20.55
C MET A 1 1.35 10.80 -19.52
N VAL A 2 0.75 12.00 -19.54
CA VAL A 2 -0.28 12.42 -18.54
C VAL A 2 -1.47 11.44 -18.46
N VAL A 3 -1.95 10.95 -19.60
CA VAL A 3 -3.06 9.98 -19.66
C VAL A 3 -2.77 8.71 -18.86
N LEU A 4 -1.52 8.22 -18.89
CA LEU A 4 -1.14 6.99 -18.18
C LEU A 4 -1.13 7.20 -16.66
N TYR A 5 -0.67 8.36 -16.19
CA TYR A 5 -0.75 8.74 -14.77
C TYR A 5 -2.19 8.79 -14.27
N ILE A 6 -3.11 9.33 -15.09
CA ILE A 6 -4.54 9.38 -14.75
C ILE A 6 -5.13 7.97 -14.65
N ILE A 7 -4.84 7.11 -15.63
CA ILE A 7 -5.32 5.72 -15.63
C ILE A 7 -4.80 4.96 -14.41
N VAL A 8 -3.49 5.03 -14.14
CA VAL A 8 -2.87 4.37 -12.97
C VAL A 8 -3.45 4.91 -11.66
N GLY A 9 -3.67 6.22 -11.57
CA GLY A 9 -4.30 6.86 -10.41
C GLY A 9 -5.74 6.42 -10.18
N ILE A 10 -6.56 6.35 -11.22
CA ILE A 10 -7.95 5.87 -11.14
C ILE A 10 -7.98 4.41 -10.71
N LEU A 11 -7.23 3.53 -11.39
CA LEU A 11 -7.20 2.10 -11.07
C LEU A 11 -6.69 1.87 -9.65
N GLY A 12 -5.58 2.51 -9.27
CA GLY A 12 -5.02 2.40 -7.93
C GLY A 12 -5.96 2.96 -6.85
N GLY A 13 -6.66 4.05 -7.13
CA GLY A 13 -7.66 4.63 -6.23
C GLY A 13 -8.89 3.74 -6.03
N MET A 14 -9.43 3.16 -7.11
CA MET A 14 -10.56 2.23 -7.03
C MET A 14 -10.21 1.00 -6.18
N LEU A 15 -9.05 0.40 -6.43
CA LEU A 15 -8.57 -0.77 -5.69
C LEU A 15 -8.23 -0.44 -4.24
N GLY A 16 -7.64 0.74 -4.00
CA GLY A 16 -7.41 1.27 -2.66
C GLY A 16 -8.71 1.45 -1.88
N GLY A 17 -9.75 1.98 -2.54
CA GLY A 17 -11.09 2.17 -1.96
C GLY A 17 -11.82 0.86 -1.64
N MET A 18 -11.50 -0.24 -2.32
CA MET A 18 -12.02 -1.58 -1.99
C MET A 18 -11.41 -2.18 -0.70
N GLY A 19 -10.59 -1.43 0.03
CA GLY A 19 -9.97 -1.87 1.28
C GLY A 19 -8.71 -2.70 1.10
N MET A 20 -8.25 -2.90 -0.14
CA MET A 20 -7.01 -3.64 -0.42
C MET A 20 -5.75 -2.82 -0.07
N GLY A 21 -5.90 -1.49 0.09
CA GLY A 21 -4.79 -0.54 0.27
C GLY A 21 -3.98 -0.45 -1.02
N GLY A 22 -4.04 0.67 -1.74
CA GLY A 22 -3.66 0.80 -3.16
C GLY A 22 -2.32 0.21 -3.61
N GLY A 23 -1.40 -0.13 -2.69
CA GLY A 23 -0.05 -0.61 -2.96
C GLY A 23 0.04 -1.94 -3.71
N THR A 24 -0.97 -2.82 -3.61
CA THR A 24 -0.96 -4.13 -4.29
C THR A 24 -0.82 -4.00 -5.81
N LEU A 25 -1.47 -2.99 -6.40
CA LEU A 25 -1.43 -2.76 -7.85
C LEU A 25 -0.87 -1.38 -8.23
N LEU A 26 -1.03 -0.35 -7.41
CA LEU A 26 -0.49 0.99 -7.69
C LEU A 26 1.04 0.97 -7.79
N VAL A 27 1.73 0.24 -6.90
CA VAL A 27 3.19 0.14 -6.91
C VAL A 27 3.71 -0.57 -8.17
N PRO A 28 3.28 -1.80 -8.52
CA PRO A 28 3.80 -2.45 -9.72
C PRO A 28 3.40 -1.70 -11.00
N MET A 29 2.20 -1.12 -11.07
CA MET A 29 1.83 -0.27 -12.20
C MET A 29 2.75 0.95 -12.34
N SER A 30 3.11 1.59 -11.23
CA SER A 30 4.00 2.76 -11.26
C SER A 30 5.42 2.38 -11.68
N VAL A 31 5.90 1.21 -11.26
CA VAL A 31 7.26 0.74 -11.62
C VAL A 31 7.31 0.29 -13.08
N TYR A 32 6.36 -0.53 -13.53
CA TYR A 32 6.40 -1.13 -14.86
C TYR A 32 5.80 -0.25 -15.96
N LEU A 33 4.74 0.52 -15.68
CA LEU A 33 4.08 1.36 -16.70
C LEU A 33 4.64 2.78 -16.71
N LEU A 34 4.98 3.33 -15.54
CA LEU A 34 5.50 4.70 -15.42
C LEU A 34 7.03 4.75 -15.32
N SER A 35 7.71 3.59 -15.35
CA SER A 35 9.18 3.48 -15.22
C SER A 35 9.74 4.18 -13.97
N MET A 36 8.95 4.23 -12.90
CA MET A 36 9.36 4.87 -11.65
C MET A 36 10.28 3.95 -10.85
N GLU A 37 11.24 4.54 -10.15
CA GLU A 37 12.01 3.79 -9.16
C GLU A 37 11.09 3.22 -8.06
N GLN A 38 11.34 1.98 -7.63
CA GLN A 38 10.57 1.30 -6.60
C GLN A 38 10.37 2.13 -5.32
N LYS A 39 11.40 2.87 -4.89
CA LYS A 39 11.32 3.74 -3.69
C LYS A 39 10.32 4.88 -3.91
N THR A 40 10.37 5.53 -5.06
CA THR A 40 9.45 6.61 -5.43
C THR A 40 8.01 6.10 -5.57
N ALA A 41 7.82 4.94 -6.21
CA ALA A 41 6.50 4.31 -6.33
C ALA A 41 5.87 3.98 -4.98
N GLN A 42 6.66 3.49 -4.02
CA GLN A 42 6.18 3.21 -2.66
C GLN A 42 5.79 4.48 -1.90
N PHE A 43 6.59 5.54 -2.01
CA PHE A 43 6.25 6.84 -1.44
C PHE A 43 4.96 7.40 -2.03
N LEU A 44 4.81 7.36 -3.35
CA LEU A 44 3.60 7.80 -4.04
C LEU A 44 2.36 7.03 -3.54
N ASN A 45 2.48 5.72 -3.35
CA ASN A 45 1.41 4.91 -2.79
C ASN A 45 1.02 5.34 -1.36
N LEU A 46 2.00 5.60 -0.50
CA LEU A 46 1.73 6.07 0.87
C LEU A 46 1.05 7.44 0.87
N ALA A 47 1.52 8.35 0.02
CA ALA A 47 0.93 9.68 -0.15
C ALA A 47 -0.53 9.59 -0.64
N ALA A 48 -0.80 8.70 -1.61
CA ALA A 48 -2.14 8.46 -2.12
C ALA A 48 -3.06 7.81 -1.06
N PHE A 49 -2.52 6.94 -0.21
CA PHE A 49 -3.28 6.28 0.86
C PHE A 49 -3.75 7.26 1.93
N LEU A 50 -3.03 8.35 2.21
CA LEU A 50 -3.36 9.28 3.28
C LEU A 50 -4.78 9.89 3.18
N PRO A 51 -5.19 10.51 2.06
CA PRO A 51 -6.55 11.01 1.92
C PRO A 51 -7.60 9.87 1.87
N MET A 52 -7.27 8.72 1.27
CA MET A 52 -8.18 7.56 1.24
C MET A 52 -8.46 7.04 2.64
N GLY A 53 -7.41 6.85 3.45
CA GLY A 53 -7.50 6.40 4.82
C GLY A 53 -8.22 7.39 5.72
N ALA A 54 -8.02 8.70 5.52
CA ALA A 54 -8.74 9.73 6.25
C ALA A 54 -10.26 9.64 6.00
N VAL A 55 -10.68 9.59 4.73
CA VAL A 55 -12.10 9.46 4.37
C VAL A 55 -12.69 8.14 4.88
N ALA A 56 -11.98 7.03 4.70
CA ALA A 56 -12.40 5.73 5.19
C ALA A 56 -12.59 5.73 6.72
N LEU A 57 -11.62 6.27 7.47
CA LEU A 57 -11.68 6.35 8.93
C LEU A 57 -12.84 7.23 9.39
N SER A 58 -13.04 8.40 8.77
CA SER A 58 -14.17 9.28 9.08
C SER A 58 -15.51 8.59 8.85
N CYS A 59 -15.66 7.85 7.74
CA CYS A 59 -16.88 7.11 7.44
C CYS A 59 -17.12 5.97 8.45
N HIS A 60 -16.10 5.18 8.78
CA HIS A 60 -16.24 4.09 9.76
C HIS A 60 -16.52 4.61 11.17
N ALA A 61 -15.86 5.71 11.55
CA ALA A 61 -16.09 6.36 12.85
C ALA A 61 -17.52 6.92 12.96
N ALA A 62 -18.03 7.57 11.91
CA ALA A 62 -19.40 8.09 11.87
C ALA A 62 -20.46 7.00 12.00
N ASN A 63 -20.18 5.79 11.50
CA ASN A 63 -21.07 4.64 11.59
C ASN A 63 -20.89 3.81 12.87
N GLY A 64 -20.04 4.23 13.82
CA GLY A 64 -19.80 3.49 15.07
C GLY A 64 -19.08 2.15 14.88
N LEU A 65 -18.43 1.92 13.74
CA LEU A 65 -17.73 0.68 13.39
C LEU A 65 -16.27 0.66 13.86
N THR A 66 -15.82 1.70 14.56
CA THR A 66 -14.42 1.90 14.95
C THR A 66 -14.21 1.74 16.45
N ASP A 67 -13.44 0.73 16.86
CA ASP A 67 -12.93 0.60 18.22
C ASP A 67 -11.58 1.32 18.34
N PHE A 68 -11.62 2.55 18.83
CA PHE A 68 -10.43 3.40 18.96
C PHE A 68 -9.37 2.85 19.92
N LYS A 69 -9.74 2.03 20.91
CA LYS A 69 -8.77 1.44 21.84
C LYS A 69 -7.93 0.38 21.13
N LYS A 70 -8.58 -0.53 20.39
CA LYS A 70 -7.87 -1.53 19.59
C LYS A 70 -7.10 -0.89 18.44
N ALA A 71 -7.69 0.12 17.79
CA ALA A 71 -7.03 0.86 16.73
C ALA A 71 -5.74 1.54 17.22
N ALA A 72 -5.72 2.15 18.42
CA ALA A 72 -4.52 2.77 18.97
C ALA A 72 -3.37 1.78 19.16
N ALA A 73 -3.64 0.59 19.70
CA ALA A 73 -2.63 -0.46 19.87
C ALA A 73 -2.06 -0.93 18.53
N LEU A 74 -2.93 -1.09 17.52
CA LEU A 74 -2.52 -1.47 16.17
C LEU A 74 -1.72 -0.36 15.48
N THR A 75 -2.11 0.90 15.67
CA THR A 75 -1.40 2.06 15.12
C THR A 75 0.01 2.18 15.72
N LEU A 76 0.17 2.00 17.04
CA LEU A 76 1.49 2.08 17.69
C LEU A 76 2.45 1.01 17.18
N SER A 77 1.98 -0.24 17.08
CA SER A 77 2.78 -1.34 16.52
C SER A 77 3.08 -1.13 15.03
N GLY A 78 2.12 -0.62 14.27
CA GLY A 78 2.30 -0.24 12.86
C GLY A 78 3.35 0.87 12.66
N ILE A 79 3.34 1.91 13.50
CA ILE A 79 4.34 2.98 13.47
C ILE A 79 5.73 2.42 13.74
N ALA A 80 5.89 1.59 14.77
CA ALA A 80 7.17 0.97 15.09
C ALA A 80 7.69 0.12 13.92
N ALA A 81 6.82 -0.70 13.32
CA ALA A 81 7.17 -1.51 12.16
C ALA A 81 7.51 -0.65 10.93
N ALA A 82 6.80 0.44 10.68
CA ALA A 82 7.06 1.36 9.57
C ALA A 82 8.42 2.07 9.72
N ILE A 83 8.78 2.51 10.93
CA ILE A 83 10.08 3.12 11.21
C ILE A 83 11.21 2.12 10.96
N LEU A 84 11.08 0.90 11.50
CA LEU A 84 12.07 -0.16 11.30
C LEU A 84 12.19 -0.55 9.81
N GLY A 85 11.06 -0.73 9.13
CA GLY A 85 11.02 -1.03 7.70
C GLY A 85 11.68 0.06 6.85
N SER A 86 11.41 1.33 7.14
CA SER A 86 12.03 2.47 6.47
C SER A 86 13.54 2.53 6.69
N ALA A 87 14.00 2.23 7.91
CA ALA A 87 15.44 2.14 8.21
C ALA A 87 16.12 1.01 7.40
N LEU A 88 15.50 -0.17 7.34
CA LEU A 88 16.00 -1.31 6.56
C LEU A 88 16.01 -1.04 5.05
N GLN A 89 15.00 -0.33 4.54
CA GLN A 89 14.87 -0.02 3.11
C GLN A 89 16.03 0.84 2.58
N LYS A 90 16.63 1.70 3.42
CA LYS A 90 17.74 2.58 3.01
C LYS A 90 18.96 1.81 2.52
N SER A 91 19.23 0.65 3.10
CA SER A 91 20.40 -0.19 2.79
C SER A 91 20.19 -1.12 1.58
N ILE A 92 18.98 -1.15 1.00
CA ILE A 92 18.62 -2.05 -0.10
C ILE A 92 18.60 -1.25 -1.43
N SER A 93 19.19 -1.83 -2.48
CA SER A 93 19.14 -1.29 -3.85
C SER A 93 17.71 -1.35 -4.41
N ALA A 94 17.37 -0.45 -5.34
CA ALA A 94 16.04 -0.41 -5.95
C ALA A 94 15.66 -1.75 -6.63
N ASP A 95 16.61 -2.39 -7.31
CA ASP A 95 16.39 -3.68 -7.97
C ASP A 95 16.08 -4.80 -6.97
N ASN A 96 16.82 -4.88 -5.87
CA ASN A 96 16.58 -5.88 -4.83
C ASN A 96 15.24 -5.61 -4.14
N LEU A 97 14.90 -4.35 -3.90
CA LEU A 97 13.62 -3.96 -3.30
C LEU A 97 12.44 -4.35 -4.21
N THR A 98 12.59 -4.18 -5.53
CA THR A 98 11.60 -4.61 -6.52
C THR A 98 11.38 -6.12 -6.49
N LYS A 99 12.47 -6.90 -6.47
CA LYS A 99 12.41 -8.37 -6.37
C LYS A 99 11.75 -8.83 -5.06
N CYS A 100 12.14 -8.23 -3.93
CA CYS A 100 11.54 -8.54 -2.63
C CYS A 100 10.04 -8.23 -2.60
N PHE A 101 9.64 -7.08 -3.17
CA PHE A 101 8.23 -6.70 -3.24
C PHE A 101 7.43 -7.63 -4.16
N GLY A 102 7.99 -8.02 -5.31
CA GLY A 102 7.39 -9.00 -6.20
C GLY A 102 7.21 -10.36 -5.55
N LEU A 103 8.22 -10.84 -4.81
CA LEU A 103 8.14 -12.10 -4.05
C LEU A 103 7.11 -12.02 -2.92
N PHE A 104 7.02 -10.89 -2.24
CA PHE A 104 5.98 -10.63 -1.24
C PHE A 104 4.57 -10.72 -1.85
N LEU A 105 4.34 -10.05 -2.99
CA LEU A 105 3.04 -10.12 -3.68
C LEU A 105 2.72 -11.55 -4.15
N ALA A 106 3.70 -12.27 -4.70
CA ALA A 106 3.53 -13.66 -5.11
C ALA A 106 3.19 -14.57 -3.91
N ALA A 107 3.85 -14.38 -2.78
CA ALA A 107 3.57 -15.12 -1.55
C ALA A 107 2.16 -14.83 -1.03
N ILE A 108 1.75 -13.56 -0.96
CA ILE A 108 0.38 -13.18 -0.57
C ILE A 108 -0.64 -13.79 -1.53
N GLY A 109 -0.43 -13.67 -2.84
CA GLY A 109 -1.33 -14.24 -3.85
C GLY A 109 -1.46 -15.76 -3.73
N ALA A 110 -0.35 -16.47 -3.52
CA ALA A 110 -0.37 -17.91 -3.29
C ALA A 110 -1.15 -18.26 -2.00
N LEU A 111 -0.84 -17.58 -0.89
CA LEU A 111 -1.55 -17.80 0.38
C LEU A 111 -3.05 -17.55 0.24
N THR A 112 -3.46 -16.49 -0.46
CA THR A 112 -4.89 -16.20 -0.68
C THR A 112 -5.59 -17.29 -1.49
N ILE A 113 -4.92 -17.91 -2.47
CA ILE A 113 -5.49 -19.03 -3.26
C ILE A 113 -5.62 -20.30 -2.42
N PHE A 114 -4.62 -20.59 -1.58
CA PHE A 114 -4.61 -21.82 -0.77
C PHE A 114 -5.37 -21.69 0.56
N GLN A 115 -5.72 -20.48 0.99
CA GLN A 115 -6.65 -20.26 2.09
C GLN A 115 -8.06 -20.67 1.65
N LYS A 116 -8.39 -21.95 1.86
CA LYS A 116 -9.78 -22.40 1.93
C LYS A 116 -10.47 -21.64 3.07
N LYS A 117 -11.55 -20.93 2.73
CA LYS A 117 -12.52 -20.40 3.69
C LYS A 117 -13.07 -21.51 4.57
#